data_AF-A0A957DEA7-F1
#
_entry.id   AF-A0A957DEA7-F1
#
_cell.length_a   1.000
_cell.length_b   1.000
_cell.length_c   1.000
_cell.angle_alpha   90.00
_cell.angle_beta   90.00
_cell.angle_gamma   90.00
#
_symmetry.space_group_name_H-M   'P 1'
#
loop_
_entity.id
_entity.type
_entity.pdbx_description
1 polymer ?
#
loop_
_entity_poly.entity_id
_entity_poly.type
_entity_poly.pdbx_seq_one_letter_code
_entity_poly.pdbx_strand_id
1 'polypeptide(L)'
;MGWNISQETRGWNEGQWVTFSQRIKEEAEDYRYFPEPDLPALDIDDAWIEQVRAALPELPDAKIARYLADFDLPAYDAHVLTDEHP
;
A
#
# COMPACT_ATOMS: atom_id res chain seq x y z
N MET A 1 21.50 14.07 -29.23
CA MET A 1 21.67 12.60 -29.15
C MET A 1 21.08 12.17 -27.82
N GLY A 2 20.02 11.37 -27.83
CA GLY A 2 19.33 10.92 -26.62
C GLY A 2 20.04 9.72 -26.00
N TRP A 3 20.13 9.71 -24.67
CA TRP A 3 20.68 8.58 -23.93
C TRP A 3 19.71 7.40 -24.02
N ASN A 4 20.17 6.24 -24.49
CA ASN A 4 19.38 5.01 -24.45
C ASN A 4 19.37 4.50 -23.00
N ILE A 5 18.24 4.72 -22.31
CA ILE A 5 18.02 4.19 -20.97
C ILE A 5 17.59 2.73 -21.10
N SER A 6 18.41 1.80 -20.62
CA SER A 6 18.08 0.36 -20.54
C SER A 6 17.17 0.09 -19.35
N GLN A 7 16.19 -0.81 -19.52
CA GLN A 7 15.33 -1.23 -18.42
C GLN A 7 16.13 -2.10 -17.44
N GLU A 8 16.15 -1.73 -16.17
CA GLU A 8 16.93 -2.41 -15.14
C GLU A 8 16.25 -2.34 -13.77
N THR A 9 16.57 -3.30 -12.91
CA THR A 9 16.27 -3.26 -11.49
C THR A 9 17.45 -2.58 -10.79
N ARG A 10 17.19 -1.48 -10.07
CA ARG A 10 18.22 -0.73 -9.32
C ARG A 10 18.10 -0.98 -7.82
N GLY A 11 19.23 -0.97 -7.13
CA GLY A 11 19.33 -0.98 -5.67
C GLY A 11 19.61 0.43 -5.14
N TRP A 12 19.48 0.61 -3.84
CA TRP A 12 19.79 1.86 -3.14
C TRP A 12 20.98 1.67 -2.21
N ASN A 13 21.95 2.58 -2.27
CA ASN A 13 23.05 2.66 -1.32
C ASN A 13 22.91 3.93 -0.48
N GLU A 14 22.53 3.78 0.78
CA GLU A 14 22.33 4.88 1.73
C GLU A 14 23.61 5.66 2.03
N GLY A 15 24.74 4.96 2.19
CA GLY A 15 26.02 5.60 2.54
C GLY A 15 26.57 6.52 1.46
N GLN A 16 26.17 6.29 0.21
CA GLN A 16 26.61 7.07 -0.93
C GLN A 16 25.48 7.92 -1.55
N TRP A 17 24.24 7.74 -1.11
CA TRP A 17 23.04 8.40 -1.67
C TRP A 17 22.89 8.18 -3.19
N VAL A 18 23.22 6.98 -3.66
CA VAL A 18 23.14 6.62 -5.08
C VAL A 18 22.32 5.36 -5.29
N THR A 19 21.67 5.29 -6.46
CA THR A 19 21.12 4.04 -6.97
C THR A 19 22.16 3.35 -7.85
N PHE A 20 22.25 2.03 -7.77
CA PHE A 20 23.15 1.22 -8.60
C PHE A 20 22.38 0.12 -9.34
N SER A 21 22.85 -0.28 -10.52
CA SER A 21 22.21 -1.34 -11.30
C SER A 21 22.45 -2.71 -10.67
N GLN A 22 21.40 -3.52 -10.53
CA GLN A 22 21.49 -4.89 -10.01
C GLN A 22 21.30 -5.92 -11.12
N ARG A 23 20.21 -5.81 -11.88
CA ARG A 23 19.85 -6.73 -12.96
C ARG A 23 19.34 -5.95 -14.16
N ILE A 24 19.92 -6.18 -15.33
CA ILE A 24 19.40 -5.66 -16.60
C ILE A 24 18.27 -6.57 -17.05
N LYS A 25 17.10 -6.01 -17.39
CA LYS A 25 15.97 -6.79 -17.89
C LYS A 25 16.15 -6.96 -19.40
N GLU A 26 16.59 -8.14 -19.81
CA GLU A 26 16.72 -8.48 -21.25
C GLU A 26 15.34 -8.78 -21.85
N GLU A 27 14.48 -9.54 -21.14
CA GLU A 27 13.06 -9.78 -21.47
C GLU A 27 12.24 -9.94 -20.15
N ALA A 28 10.92 -9.71 -20.20
CA ALA A 28 10.06 -9.98 -19.04
C ALA A 28 9.88 -11.50 -18.90
N GLU A 29 10.17 -12.06 -17.72
CA GLU A 29 10.03 -13.50 -17.49
C GLU A 29 8.55 -13.92 -17.57
N ASP A 30 8.27 -14.96 -18.34
CA ASP A 30 6.95 -15.59 -18.34
C ASP A 30 6.79 -16.44 -17.07
N TYR A 31 6.12 -15.86 -16.08
CA TYR A 31 5.83 -16.51 -14.80
C TYR A 31 4.80 -17.65 -14.93
N ARG A 32 4.23 -17.88 -16.13
CA ARG A 32 3.32 -18.99 -16.43
C ARG A 32 2.22 -19.13 -15.37
N TYR A 33 1.52 -18.03 -15.08
CA TYR A 33 0.44 -18.04 -14.10
C TYR A 33 -0.67 -19.03 -14.51
N PHE A 34 -1.06 -19.90 -13.58
CA PHE A 34 -2.23 -20.76 -13.71
C PHE A 34 -2.91 -20.92 -12.35
N PRO A 35 -4.22 -21.22 -12.30
CA PRO A 35 -4.90 -21.50 -11.05
C PRO A 35 -4.27 -22.72 -10.37
N GLU A 36 -3.95 -22.60 -9.08
CA GLU A 36 -3.39 -23.68 -8.29
C GLU A 36 -4.40 -24.85 -8.20
N PRO A 37 -4.12 -26.04 -8.78
CA PRO A 37 -5.07 -27.15 -8.81
C PRO A 37 -5.39 -27.72 -7.43
N ASP A 38 -4.47 -27.58 -6.47
CA ASP A 38 -4.65 -28.10 -5.11
C ASP A 38 -5.46 -27.15 -4.21
N LEU A 39 -5.71 -25.91 -4.66
CA LEU A 39 -6.47 -24.91 -3.90
C LEU A 39 -7.85 -24.70 -4.52
N PRO A 40 -8.95 -24.89 -3.75
CA PRO A 40 -10.26 -24.47 -4.21
C PRO A 40 -10.28 -22.94 -4.37
N ALA A 41 -11.21 -22.45 -5.19
CA ALA A 41 -11.45 -21.01 -5.29
C ALA A 41 -11.81 -20.43 -3.91
N LEU A 42 -11.20 -19.29 -3.58
CA LEU A 42 -11.53 -18.55 -2.38
C LEU A 42 -12.90 -17.90 -2.55
N ASP A 43 -13.90 -18.45 -1.89
CA ASP A 43 -15.24 -17.86 -1.77
C ASP A 43 -15.38 -17.20 -0.40
N ILE A 44 -15.84 -15.95 -0.39
CA ILE A 44 -15.94 -15.14 0.82
C ILE A 44 -17.41 -14.75 0.98
N ASP A 45 -18.03 -15.16 2.09
CA ASP A 45 -19.43 -14.94 2.32
C ASP A 45 -19.75 -13.48 2.67
N ASP A 46 -20.84 -12.96 2.10
CA ASP A 46 -21.29 -11.57 2.33
C ASP A 46 -21.58 -11.29 3.80
N ALA A 47 -22.08 -12.29 4.55
CA ALA A 47 -22.38 -12.15 5.96
C ALA A 47 -21.10 -11.89 6.79
N TRP A 48 -20.03 -12.61 6.50
CA TRP A 48 -18.72 -12.40 7.12
C TRP A 48 -18.10 -11.07 6.70
N ILE A 49 -18.24 -10.65 5.43
CA ILE A 49 -17.80 -9.31 4.99
C ILE A 49 -18.47 -8.22 5.84
N GLU A 50 -19.78 -8.33 6.05
CA GLU A 50 -20.52 -7.34 6.85
C GLU A 50 -20.19 -7.42 8.34
N GLN A 51 -19.94 -8.62 8.87
CA GLN A 51 -19.44 -8.79 10.24
C GLN A 51 -18.08 -8.10 10.43
N VAL A 52 -17.15 -8.32 9.51
CA VAL A 52 -15.82 -7.69 9.54
C VAL A 52 -15.96 -6.18 9.40
N ARG A 53 -16.78 -5.70 8.46
CA ARG A 53 -17.06 -4.27 8.25
C ARG A 53 -17.58 -3.60 9.52
N ALA A 54 -18.49 -4.26 10.24
CA ALA A 54 -19.05 -3.74 11.48
C ALA A 54 -18.05 -3.76 12.66
N ALA A 55 -17.07 -4.67 12.63
CA ALA A 55 -16.02 -4.80 13.64
C ALA A 55 -14.81 -3.89 13.39
N LEU A 56 -14.68 -3.31 12.20
CA LEU A 56 -13.57 -2.41 11.88
C LEU A 56 -13.61 -1.16 12.79
N PRO A 57 -12.47 -0.77 13.38
CA PRO A 57 -12.38 0.48 14.10
C PRO A 57 -12.53 1.67 13.14
N GLU A 58 -12.79 2.84 13.72
CA GLU A 58 -12.81 4.10 12.98
C GLU A 58 -11.46 4.33 12.28
N LEU A 59 -11.50 4.49 10.95
CA LEU A 59 -10.31 4.79 10.16
C LEU A 59 -9.81 6.21 10.44
N PRO A 60 -8.49 6.49 10.29
CA PRO A 60 -7.92 7.82 10.54
C PRO A 60 -8.67 8.94 9.82
N ASP A 61 -9.03 8.77 8.54
CA ASP A 61 -9.76 9.77 7.77
C ASP A 61 -11.14 10.09 8.35
N ALA A 62 -11.86 9.07 8.81
CA ALA A 62 -13.16 9.23 9.46
C ALA A 62 -13.00 9.94 10.82
N LYS A 63 -11.95 9.59 11.57
CA LYS A 63 -11.60 10.20 12.85
C LYS A 63 -11.22 11.69 12.70
N ILE A 64 -10.45 12.04 11.66
CA ILE A 64 -10.12 13.43 11.32
C ILE A 64 -11.39 14.22 11.01
N ALA A 65 -12.27 13.67 10.15
CA ALA A 65 -13.53 14.31 9.80
C ALA A 65 -14.41 14.55 11.04
N ARG A 66 -14.49 13.57 11.94
CA ARG A 66 -15.18 13.70 13.24
C ARG A 66 -14.53 14.77 14.12
N TYR A 67 -13.21 14.85 14.15
CA TYR A 67 -12.49 15.85 14.96
C TYR A 67 -12.70 17.29 14.47
N LEU A 68 -12.75 17.49 13.16
CA LEU A 68 -13.10 18.76 12.56
C LEU A 68 -14.56 19.14 12.82
N ALA A 69 -15.49 18.19 12.71
CA ALA A 69 -16.93 18.45 12.81
C ALA A 69 -17.44 18.56 14.26
N ASP A 70 -17.04 17.64 15.14
CA ASP A 70 -17.62 17.48 16.47
C ASP A 70 -16.85 18.25 17.55
N PHE A 71 -15.55 18.49 17.33
CA PHE A 71 -14.67 19.17 18.29
C PHE A 71 -14.13 20.52 17.79
N ASP A 72 -14.49 20.94 16.58
CA ASP A 72 -14.03 22.19 15.94
C ASP A 72 -12.49 22.35 16.01
N LEU A 73 -11.79 21.21 15.93
CA LEU A 73 -10.33 21.21 15.99
C LEU A 73 -9.76 21.79 14.69
N PRO A 74 -8.69 22.58 14.75
CA PRO A 74 -7.94 22.94 13.56
C PRO A 74 -7.48 21.69 12.81
N ALA A 75 -7.50 21.73 11.48
CA ALA A 75 -7.11 20.58 10.64
C ALA A 75 -5.73 20.02 11.01
N TYR A 76 -4.77 20.90 11.32
CA TYR A 76 -3.45 20.51 11.78
C TYR A 76 -3.49 19.64 13.05
N ASP A 77 -4.22 20.08 14.07
CA ASP A 77 -4.32 19.35 15.35
C ASP A 77 -5.08 18.03 15.17
N ALA A 78 -6.14 18.03 14.35
CA ALA A 78 -6.88 16.81 14.02
C ALA A 78 -5.97 15.76 13.36
N HIS A 79 -5.12 16.15 12.40
CA HIS A 79 -4.17 15.25 11.76
C HIS A 79 -3.14 14.68 12.75
N VAL A 80 -2.53 15.53 13.59
CA VAL A 80 -1.54 15.10 14.59
C VAL A 80 -2.14 14.09 15.57
N LEU A 81 -3.36 14.34 16.05
CA LEU A 81 -4.04 13.45 17.01
C LEU A 81 -4.52 12.13 16.39
N THR A 82 -4.53 12.01 15.06
CA THR A 82 -4.86 10.78 14.35
C THR A 82 -3.67 10.02 13.79
N ASP A 83 -2.51 10.68 13.68
CA ASP A 83 -1.24 10.06 13.26
C ASP A 83 -0.63 9.19 14.36
N GLU A 84 -0.87 9.53 15.64
CA GLU A 84 -0.41 8.74 16.77
C GLU A 84 -1.37 7.55 17.01
N HIS A 85 -0.94 6.37 16.58
CA HIS A 85 -1.54 5.12 17.01
C HIS A 85 -0.90 4.70 18.36
N PRO A 86 -1.66 4.47 19.44
CA PRO A 86 -1.13 3.75 20.60
C PRO A 86 -0.79 2.29 20.24
#